data_AF-A0A4Y9KQ32-F1
#
_entry.id   AF-A0A4Y9KQ32-F1
#
_cell.length_a   1.000
_cell.length_b   1.000
_cell.length_c   1.000
_cell.angle_alpha   90.00
_cell.angle_beta   90.00
_cell.angle_gamma   90.00
#
_symmetry.space_group_name_H-M   'P 1'
#
loop_
_entity.id
_entity.type
_entity.pdbx_description
1 polymer ?
#
loop_
_entity_poly.entity_id
_entity_poly.type
_entity_poly.pdbx_seq_one_letter_code
_entity_poly.pdbx_strand_id
1 'polypeptide(L)'
;MTDKRPEMDKDSIMGAIMKGDIVGIRDARLKQIIHDIAEWARRRWTAEDSPNLVTYEIIELAYSYPKRAHDLIESMRALMQADRVVPAVILARALVETIAMGRYFIDKMEKSLADGDFSRLEAQFFRFYAGSKLGDAKIKSIHVNDALRELEATDVDYVSYLVNKYPFLWSMSGPNPSEAFKGEGSLLQTYDKLSEISHPNGLGTQYLYPAADAPDNSEVMAFYRYMTGVAIWQAHHLLAALDRMNTFPDRFVAKFPNRTGFSDDNPLRNSSG
;
A
#
# COMPACT_ATOMS: atom_id res chain seq x y z
N MET A 1 -22.62 5.69 17.17
CA MET A 1 -23.27 5.12 15.97
C MET A 1 -22.39 3.98 15.50
N THR A 2 -22.90 2.75 15.56
CA THR A 2 -22.17 1.55 15.12
C THR A 2 -22.24 1.46 13.60
N ASP A 3 -21.28 2.11 12.93
CA ASP A 3 -20.99 1.84 11.52
C ASP A 3 -20.40 0.43 11.44
N LYS A 4 -21.28 -0.54 11.14
CA LYS A 4 -20.81 -1.82 10.63
C LYS A 4 -20.14 -1.52 9.30
N ARG A 5 -18.82 -1.81 9.22
CA ARG A 5 -18.11 -1.93 7.93
C ARG A 5 -19.05 -2.63 6.94
N PRO A 6 -19.12 -2.23 5.66
CA PRO A 6 -19.75 -3.05 4.66
C PRO A 6 -18.92 -4.35 4.56
N GLU A 7 -19.24 -5.32 5.40
CA GLU A 7 -18.89 -6.70 5.15
C GLU A 7 -19.55 -7.03 3.82
N MET A 8 -18.72 -7.30 2.80
CA MET A 8 -19.23 -7.91 1.58
C MET A 8 -20.08 -9.11 2.01
N ASP A 9 -21.37 -9.06 1.67
CA ASP A 9 -22.32 -10.10 1.99
C ASP A 9 -21.73 -11.44 1.56
N LYS A 10 -21.44 -12.29 2.55
CA LYS A 10 -20.84 -13.60 2.33
C LYS A 10 -21.68 -14.42 1.36
N ASP A 11 -23.00 -14.21 1.35
CA ASP A 11 -23.92 -14.91 0.48
C ASP A 11 -23.85 -14.41 -0.97
N SER A 12 -23.60 -13.12 -1.18
CA SER A 12 -23.32 -12.53 -2.50
C SER A 12 -21.98 -12.99 -3.08
N ILE A 13 -20.93 -13.10 -2.25
CA ILE A 13 -19.63 -13.67 -2.68
C ILE A 13 -19.81 -15.15 -3.05
N MET A 14 -20.42 -15.94 -2.15
CA MET A 14 -20.66 -17.36 -2.39
C MET A 14 -21.56 -17.58 -3.61
N GLY A 15 -22.55 -16.73 -3.83
CA GLY A 15 -23.43 -16.75 -5.00
C GLY A 15 -22.72 -16.40 -6.31
N ALA A 16 -21.82 -15.40 -6.31
CA ALA A 16 -21.00 -15.07 -7.48
C ALA A 16 -19.96 -16.17 -7.76
N ILE A 17 -19.38 -16.75 -6.71
CA ILE A 17 -18.46 -17.89 -6.75
C ILE A 17 -19.14 -19.12 -7.37
N MET A 18 -20.35 -19.46 -6.91
CA MET A 18 -21.13 -20.58 -7.44
C MET A 18 -21.56 -20.38 -8.90
N LYS A 19 -21.59 -19.14 -9.39
CA LYS A 19 -21.90 -18.78 -10.79
C LYS A 19 -20.65 -18.63 -11.66
N GLY A 20 -19.45 -18.78 -11.11
CA GLY A 20 -18.19 -18.58 -11.85
C GLY A 20 -17.94 -17.11 -12.25
N ASP A 21 -18.58 -16.14 -11.61
CA ASP A 21 -18.44 -14.70 -11.93
C ASP A 21 -17.20 -14.10 -11.25
N ILE A 22 -16.02 -14.53 -11.73
CA ILE A 22 -14.71 -14.09 -11.23
C ILE A 22 -14.52 -12.57 -11.41
N VAL A 23 -15.08 -12.01 -12.49
CA VAL A 23 -15.01 -10.57 -12.80
C VAL A 23 -15.83 -9.77 -11.79
N GLY A 24 -17.06 -10.19 -11.50
CA GLY A 24 -17.91 -9.55 -10.50
C GLY A 24 -17.31 -9.60 -9.10
N ILE A 25 -16.67 -10.71 -8.70
CA ILE A 25 -15.97 -10.84 -7.41
C ILE A 25 -14.80 -9.87 -7.33
N ARG A 26 -13.97 -9.79 -8.38
CA ARG A 26 -12.84 -8.86 -8.44
C ARG A 26 -13.30 -7.41 -8.31
N ASP A 27 -14.32 -7.03 -9.06
CA ASP A 27 -14.82 -5.65 -9.08
C ASP A 27 -15.48 -5.28 -7.74
N ALA A 28 -16.20 -6.21 -7.11
CA ALA A 28 -16.73 -6.04 -5.76
C ALA A 28 -15.61 -5.83 -4.73
N ARG A 29 -14.54 -6.64 -4.80
CA ARG A 29 -13.39 -6.51 -3.90
C ARG A 29 -12.65 -5.20 -4.11
N LEU A 30 -12.46 -4.76 -5.35
CA LEU A 30 -11.86 -3.46 -5.65
C LEU A 30 -12.69 -2.31 -5.07
N LYS A 31 -14.02 -2.33 -5.23
CA LYS A 31 -14.91 -1.33 -4.63
C LYS A 31 -14.79 -1.29 -3.11
N GLN A 32 -14.72 -2.46 -2.47
CA GLN A 32 -14.52 -2.55 -1.03
C GLN A 32 -13.18 -1.94 -0.61
N ILE A 33 -12.08 -2.29 -1.28
CA ILE A 33 -10.75 -1.74 -0.96
C ILE A 33 -10.74 -0.21 -1.10
N ILE A 34 -11.34 0.33 -2.16
CA ILE A 34 -11.45 1.78 -2.36
C ILE A 34 -12.25 2.42 -1.21
N HIS A 35 -13.37 1.81 -0.84
CA HIS A 35 -14.20 2.26 0.27
C HIS A 35 -13.43 2.27 1.59
N ASP A 36 -12.78 1.15 1.95
CA ASP A 36 -12.03 1.01 3.20
C ASP A 36 -10.86 2.01 3.26
N ILE A 37 -10.14 2.22 2.15
CA ILE A 37 -9.09 3.25 2.08
C ILE A 37 -9.68 4.65 2.30
N ALA A 38 -10.83 4.95 1.69
CA ALA A 38 -11.52 6.23 1.89
C ALA A 38 -12.02 6.43 3.34
N GLU A 39 -12.44 5.36 4.03
CA GLU A 39 -12.75 5.42 5.45
C GLU A 39 -11.50 5.75 6.27
N TRP A 40 -10.40 5.04 6.07
CA TRP A 40 -9.13 5.31 6.75
C TRP A 40 -8.61 6.71 6.48
N ALA A 41 -8.68 7.19 5.23
CA ALA A 41 -8.24 8.53 4.84
C ALA A 41 -9.02 9.64 5.56
N ARG A 42 -10.31 9.43 5.84
CA ARG A 42 -11.16 10.40 6.55
C ARG A 42 -10.93 10.42 8.06
N ARG A 43 -10.29 9.39 8.63
CA ARG A 43 -10.01 9.35 10.07
C ARG A 43 -9.10 10.51 10.47
N ARG A 44 -9.46 11.12 11.59
CA ARG A 44 -8.62 12.10 12.28
C ARG A 44 -8.08 11.44 13.53
N TRP A 45 -6.82 11.71 13.79
CA TRP A 45 -6.16 11.36 15.03
C TRP A 45 -5.49 12.64 15.50
N THR A 46 -5.89 13.15 16.65
CA THR A 46 -5.36 14.38 17.21
C THR A 46 -4.40 14.07 18.36
N ALA A 47 -3.65 15.08 18.81
CA ALA A 47 -2.75 14.92 19.94
C ALA A 47 -3.54 14.56 21.22
N GLU A 48 -4.78 15.03 21.34
CA GLU A 48 -5.68 14.74 22.45
C GLU A 48 -6.21 13.30 22.44
N ASP A 49 -6.31 12.66 21.27
CA ASP A 49 -6.67 11.23 21.14
C ASP A 49 -5.53 10.30 21.60
N SER A 50 -4.32 10.85 21.73
CA SER A 50 -3.09 10.08 21.97
C SER A 50 -2.66 10.13 23.43
N PRO A 51 -2.27 8.98 24.03
CA PRO A 51 -1.80 8.95 25.41
C PRO A 51 -0.46 9.70 25.62
N ASN A 52 0.32 9.88 24.55
CA ASN A 52 1.57 10.62 24.56
C ASN A 52 1.96 11.06 23.14
N LEU A 53 2.97 11.94 23.04
CA LEU A 53 3.41 12.51 21.76
C LEU A 53 3.98 11.46 20.80
N VAL A 54 4.69 10.44 21.31
CA VAL A 54 5.27 9.36 20.47
C VAL A 54 4.19 8.62 19.70
N THR A 55 3.13 8.20 20.39
CA THR A 55 2.01 7.49 19.76
C THR A 55 1.29 8.37 18.75
N TYR A 56 1.16 9.67 19.03
CA TYR A 56 0.57 10.63 18.10
C TYR A 56 1.38 10.69 16.80
N GLU A 57 2.69 10.93 16.89
CA GLU A 57 3.57 11.07 15.72
C GLU A 57 3.61 9.78 14.88
N ILE A 58 3.63 8.61 15.52
CA ILE A 58 3.60 7.31 14.82
C ILE A 58 2.26 7.11 14.10
N ILE A 59 1.14 7.38 14.76
CA ILE A 59 -0.19 7.20 14.16
C ILE A 59 -0.45 8.22 13.06
N GLU A 60 -0.05 9.47 13.27
CA GLU A 60 -0.16 10.52 12.27
C GLU A 60 0.58 10.11 10.99
N LEU A 61 1.82 9.64 11.11
CA LEU A 61 2.59 9.15 9.97
C LEU A 61 1.93 7.91 9.35
N ALA A 62 1.46 6.93 10.14
CA ALA A 62 0.74 5.76 9.63
C ALA A 62 -0.51 6.17 8.84
N TYR A 63 -1.27 7.15 9.31
CA TYR A 63 -2.53 7.61 8.71
C TYR A 63 -2.30 8.54 7.52
N SER A 64 -1.09 9.07 7.33
CA SER A 64 -0.74 9.83 6.12
C SER A 64 -0.75 8.95 4.86
N TYR A 65 -0.41 7.67 4.98
CA TYR A 65 -0.38 6.72 3.85
C TYR A 65 -1.76 6.44 3.23
N PRO A 66 -2.83 6.09 3.99
CA PRO A 66 -4.16 5.91 3.41
C PRO A 66 -4.73 7.21 2.83
N LYS A 67 -4.40 8.39 3.40
CA LYS A 67 -4.78 9.69 2.81
C LYS A 67 -4.16 9.87 1.43
N ARG A 68 -2.85 9.69 1.33
CA ARG A 68 -2.13 9.74 0.05
C ARG A 68 -2.63 8.69 -0.93
N ALA A 69 -2.89 7.47 -0.48
CA ALA A 69 -3.43 6.39 -1.32
C ALA A 69 -4.81 6.77 -1.87
N HIS A 70 -5.70 7.30 -1.04
CA HIS A 70 -7.02 7.78 -1.46
C HIS A 70 -6.92 8.87 -2.54
N ASP A 71 -6.07 9.88 -2.33
CA ASP A 71 -5.89 10.98 -3.29
C ASP A 71 -5.33 10.49 -4.64
N LEU A 72 -4.41 9.52 -4.60
CA LEU A 72 -3.88 8.87 -5.80
C LEU A 72 -4.97 8.09 -6.54
N ILE A 73 -5.78 7.29 -5.82
CA ILE A 73 -6.88 6.51 -6.40
C ILE A 73 -7.89 7.42 -7.10
N GLU A 74 -8.34 8.48 -6.44
CA GLU A 74 -9.34 9.40 -7.02
C GLU A 74 -8.77 10.12 -8.24
N SER A 75 -7.51 10.57 -8.17
CA SER A 75 -6.82 11.21 -9.30
C SER A 75 -6.64 10.25 -10.49
N MET A 76 -6.25 9.00 -10.24
CA MET A 76 -6.15 7.96 -11.26
C MET A 76 -7.49 7.72 -11.95
N ARG A 77 -8.58 7.63 -11.20
CA ARG A 77 -9.92 7.39 -11.74
C ARG A 77 -10.39 8.55 -12.61
N ALA A 78 -10.18 9.78 -12.17
CA ALA A 78 -10.49 10.97 -12.97
C ALA A 78 -9.70 11.00 -14.29
N LEU A 79 -8.40 10.68 -14.25
CA LEU A 79 -7.57 10.57 -15.46
C LEU A 79 -8.05 9.44 -16.39
N MET A 80 -8.44 8.29 -15.84
CA MET A 80 -8.95 7.17 -16.62
C MET A 80 -10.29 7.46 -17.30
N GLN A 81 -11.16 8.25 -16.65
CA GLN A 81 -12.41 8.74 -17.24
C GLN A 81 -12.16 9.72 -18.39
N ALA A 82 -11.08 10.49 -18.31
CA ALA A 82 -10.66 11.41 -19.37
C ALA A 82 -9.77 10.74 -20.44
N ASP A 83 -9.68 9.40 -20.46
CA ASP A 83 -8.82 8.62 -21.37
C ASP A 83 -7.33 8.99 -21.31
N ARG A 84 -6.88 9.50 -20.16
CA ARG A 84 -5.48 9.86 -19.89
C ARG A 84 -4.76 8.70 -19.21
N VAL A 85 -4.53 7.61 -19.94
CA VAL A 85 -3.97 6.36 -19.41
C VAL A 85 -2.56 6.54 -18.83
N VAL A 86 -1.65 7.19 -19.58
CA VAL A 86 -0.25 7.36 -19.15
C VAL A 86 -0.08 8.06 -17.79
N PRO A 87 -0.66 9.25 -17.55
CA PRO A 87 -0.56 9.87 -16.23
C PRO A 87 -1.26 9.05 -15.15
N ALA A 88 -2.33 8.32 -15.45
CA ALA A 88 -2.95 7.43 -14.47
C ALA A 88 -2.03 6.24 -14.09
N VAL A 89 -1.24 5.71 -15.03
CA VAL A 89 -0.22 4.68 -14.77
C VAL A 89 0.90 5.21 -13.88
N ILE A 90 1.36 6.44 -14.10
CA ILE A 90 2.35 7.09 -13.24
C ILE A 90 1.84 7.18 -11.79
N LEU A 91 0.58 7.60 -11.61
CA LEU A 91 -0.04 7.64 -10.29
C LEU A 91 -0.25 6.23 -9.71
N ALA A 92 -0.56 5.23 -10.53
CA ALA A 92 -0.67 3.83 -10.10
C ALA A 92 0.67 3.30 -9.54
N ARG A 93 1.79 3.63 -10.18
CA ARG A 93 3.13 3.32 -9.65
C ARG A 93 3.34 3.99 -8.29
N ALA A 94 3.06 5.29 -8.18
CA ALA A 94 3.18 6.03 -6.93
C ALA A 94 2.25 5.47 -5.82
N LEU A 95 1.10 4.89 -6.20
CA LEU A 95 0.20 4.21 -5.27
C LEU A 95 0.84 2.94 -4.71
N VAL A 96 1.43 2.08 -5.55
CA VAL A 96 2.15 0.87 -5.11
C VAL A 96 3.31 1.24 -4.17
N GLU A 97 4.07 2.28 -4.49
CA GLU A 97 5.13 2.80 -3.61
C GLU A 97 4.59 3.27 -2.26
N THR A 98 3.46 3.98 -2.26
CA THR A 98 2.79 4.47 -1.04
C THR A 98 2.32 3.32 -0.16
N ILE A 99 1.72 2.30 -0.76
CA ILE A 99 1.27 1.08 -0.08
C ILE A 99 2.46 0.35 0.56
N ALA A 100 3.54 0.16 -0.22
CA ALA A 100 4.76 -0.50 0.25
C ALA A 100 5.37 0.24 1.44
N MET A 101 5.57 1.55 1.32
CA MET A 101 6.13 2.37 2.39
C MET A 101 5.26 2.37 3.65
N GLY A 102 3.95 2.50 3.50
CA GLY A 102 3.02 2.51 4.63
C GLY A 102 2.96 1.17 5.36
N ARG A 103 2.88 0.06 4.63
CA ARG A 103 2.93 -1.28 5.20
C ARG A 103 4.25 -1.51 5.93
N TYR A 104 5.37 -1.19 5.27
CA TYR A 104 6.71 -1.38 5.81
C TYR A 104 6.94 -0.56 7.08
N PHE A 105 6.51 0.71 7.10
CA PHE A 105 6.56 1.55 8.30
C PHE A 105 5.86 0.89 9.49
N ILE A 106 4.60 0.49 9.30
CA ILE A 106 3.80 -0.14 10.35
C ILE A 106 4.46 -1.43 10.84
N ASP A 107 4.94 -2.29 9.94
CA ASP A 107 5.65 -3.52 10.32
C ASP A 107 6.92 -3.25 11.14
N LYS A 108 7.68 -2.19 10.83
CA LYS A 108 8.85 -1.81 11.64
C LYS A 108 8.49 -1.25 13.01
N MET A 109 7.41 -0.49 13.11
CA MET A 109 6.91 0.01 14.41
C MET A 109 6.43 -1.16 15.28
N GLU A 110 5.60 -2.05 14.71
CA GLU A 110 5.08 -3.25 15.38
C GLU A 110 6.20 -4.16 15.87
N LYS A 111 7.18 -4.45 15.02
CA LYS A 111 8.31 -5.29 15.39
C LYS A 111 9.11 -4.68 16.54
N SER A 112 9.42 -3.39 16.46
CA SER A 112 10.22 -2.72 17.50
C SER A 112 9.46 -2.62 18.83
N LEU A 113 8.14 -2.42 18.77
CA LEU A 113 7.26 -2.47 19.94
C LEU A 113 7.25 -3.87 20.58
N ALA A 114 7.12 -4.93 19.78
CA ALA A 114 7.14 -6.30 20.26
C ALA A 114 8.48 -6.64 20.94
N ASP A 115 9.59 -6.28 20.30
CA ASP A 115 10.96 -6.48 20.80
C ASP A 115 11.21 -5.71 22.12
N GLY A 116 10.45 -4.65 22.41
CA GLY A 116 10.63 -3.84 23.62
C GLY A 116 11.84 -2.92 23.59
N ASP A 117 12.35 -2.63 22.40
CA ASP A 117 13.50 -1.76 22.18
C ASP A 117 13.04 -0.39 21.70
N PHE A 118 12.86 0.53 22.65
CA PHE A 118 12.41 1.90 22.35
C PHE A 118 13.40 2.65 21.46
N SER A 119 14.71 2.50 21.72
CA SER A 119 15.75 3.18 20.93
C SER A 119 15.71 2.75 19.47
N ARG A 120 15.47 1.45 19.22
CA ARG A 120 15.28 0.93 17.87
C ARG A 120 13.98 1.43 17.24
N LEU A 121 12.88 1.47 17.99
CA LEU A 121 11.60 2.01 17.51
C LEU A 121 11.75 3.47 17.06
N GLU A 122 12.37 4.28 17.91
CA GLU A 122 12.69 5.69 17.65
C GLU A 122 13.58 5.85 16.41
N ALA A 123 14.67 5.09 16.33
CA ALA A 123 15.56 5.11 15.18
C ALA A 123 14.81 4.72 13.89
N GLN A 124 13.94 3.71 13.92
CA GLN A 124 13.13 3.35 12.76
C GLN A 124 12.17 4.48 12.40
N PHE A 125 11.44 5.07 13.35
CA PHE A 125 10.51 6.17 13.09
C PHE A 125 11.22 7.30 12.33
N PHE A 126 12.40 7.71 12.82
CA PHE A 126 13.16 8.77 12.16
C PHE A 126 13.67 8.41 10.79
N ARG A 127 13.97 7.14 10.47
CA ARG A 127 14.34 6.75 9.10
C ARG A 127 13.21 6.95 8.07
N PHE A 128 11.96 6.98 8.51
CA PHE A 128 10.80 7.27 7.65
C PHE A 128 10.41 8.75 7.67
N TYR A 129 10.48 9.38 8.84
CA TYR A 129 10.15 10.80 9.00
C TYR A 129 11.20 11.72 8.32
N ALA A 130 12.46 11.27 8.30
CA ALA A 130 13.56 11.87 7.57
C ALA A 130 13.40 11.69 6.06
N GLY A 131 12.61 12.56 5.42
CA GLY A 131 12.79 12.82 3.98
C GLY A 131 14.24 13.25 3.71
N SER A 132 14.72 13.08 2.48
CA SER A 132 16.12 13.30 2.02
C SER A 132 16.71 14.72 2.25
N LYS A 133 16.04 15.61 2.98
CA LYS A 133 16.51 16.96 3.35
C LYS A 133 17.41 17.00 4.59
N LEU A 134 17.75 15.84 5.14
CA LEU A 134 18.72 15.74 6.21
C LEU A 134 20.09 15.54 5.59
N GLY A 135 20.95 16.54 5.71
CA GLY A 135 22.35 16.51 5.28
C GLY A 135 23.16 15.41 6.00
N ASP A 136 24.18 15.77 6.78
CA ASP A 136 25.06 14.82 7.51
C ASP A 136 24.36 14.01 8.63
N ALA A 137 23.05 13.78 8.55
CA ALA A 137 22.33 12.98 9.52
C ALA A 137 22.86 11.53 9.53
N LYS A 138 23.23 11.07 10.73
CA LYS A 138 23.70 9.70 10.99
C LYS A 138 22.66 8.60 10.69
N ILE A 139 21.42 8.98 10.39
CA ILE A 139 20.28 8.06 10.22
C ILE A 139 19.96 7.92 8.73
N LYS A 140 20.32 6.78 8.13
CA LYS A 140 20.05 6.47 6.73
C LYS A 140 18.55 6.27 6.48
N SER A 141 17.97 7.10 5.62
CA SER A 141 16.55 7.04 5.25
C SER A 141 16.18 5.69 4.63
N ILE A 142 14.90 5.32 4.74
CA ILE A 142 14.36 4.15 4.04
C ILE A 142 14.23 4.45 2.56
N HIS A 143 14.70 3.52 1.73
CA HIS A 143 14.48 3.58 0.28
C HIS A 143 13.24 2.77 -0.09
N VAL A 144 12.45 3.27 -1.05
CA VAL A 144 11.20 2.62 -1.50
C VAL A 144 11.42 1.17 -1.97
N ASN A 145 12.53 0.90 -2.67
CA ASN A 145 12.92 -0.45 -3.07
C ASN A 145 13.07 -1.44 -1.90
N ASP A 146 13.46 -0.99 -0.70
CA ASP A 146 13.53 -1.87 0.47
C ASP A 146 12.13 -2.25 0.94
N ALA A 147 11.20 -1.29 0.93
CA ALA A 147 9.80 -1.53 1.26
C ALA A 147 9.10 -2.44 0.23
N LEU A 148 9.38 -2.25 -1.08
CA LEU A 148 8.84 -3.10 -2.15
C LEU A 148 9.27 -4.56 -2.00
N ARG A 149 10.55 -4.82 -1.69
CA ARG A 149 11.05 -6.19 -1.48
C ARG A 149 10.42 -6.89 -0.28
N GLU A 150 10.22 -6.17 0.83
CA GLU A 150 9.56 -6.75 2.01
C GLU A 150 8.07 -7.02 1.74
N LEU A 151 7.42 -6.14 0.99
CA LEU A 151 6.02 -6.33 0.61
C LEU A 151 5.83 -7.49 -0.37
N GLU A 152 6.73 -7.71 -1.33
CA GLU A 152 6.68 -8.85 -2.24
C GLU A 152 6.61 -10.19 -1.50
N ALA A 153 7.43 -10.37 -0.46
CA ALA A 153 7.42 -11.58 0.34
C ALA A 153 6.04 -11.81 0.99
N THR A 154 5.43 -10.73 1.50
CA THR A 154 4.09 -10.76 2.11
C THR A 154 3.00 -11.06 1.07
N ASP A 155 3.12 -10.52 -0.15
CA ASP A 155 2.18 -10.73 -1.24
C ASP A 155 2.16 -12.20 -1.70
N VAL A 156 3.34 -12.80 -1.86
CA VAL A 156 3.47 -14.22 -2.22
C VAL A 156 2.89 -15.14 -1.13
N ASP A 157 3.12 -14.82 0.15
CA ASP A 157 2.55 -15.57 1.26
C ASP A 157 1.00 -15.46 1.28
N TYR A 158 0.46 -14.27 1.03
CA TYR A 158 -0.97 -14.04 0.97
C TYR A 158 -1.65 -14.83 -0.17
N VAL A 159 -1.06 -14.83 -1.36
CA VAL A 159 -1.60 -15.62 -2.48
C VAL A 159 -1.49 -17.12 -2.19
N SER A 160 -0.39 -17.57 -1.60
CA SER A 160 -0.25 -18.97 -1.18
C SER A 160 -1.35 -19.37 -0.19
N TYR A 161 -1.70 -18.48 0.74
CA TYR A 161 -2.85 -18.68 1.62
C TYR A 161 -4.17 -18.78 0.84
N LEU A 162 -4.41 -17.89 -0.14
CA LEU A 162 -5.64 -17.92 -0.95
C LEU A 162 -5.77 -19.19 -1.79
N VAL A 163 -4.67 -19.66 -2.39
CA VAL A 163 -4.60 -20.91 -3.15
C VAL A 163 -4.96 -22.09 -2.26
N ASN A 164 -4.39 -22.15 -1.05
CA ASN A 164 -4.66 -23.23 -0.10
C ASN A 164 -6.08 -23.18 0.47
N LYS A 165 -6.62 -21.97 0.71
CA LYS A 165 -7.94 -21.79 1.31
C LYS A 165 -9.08 -21.98 0.31
N TYR A 166 -8.87 -21.60 -0.95
CA TYR A 166 -9.88 -21.62 -2.00
C TYR A 166 -9.41 -22.41 -3.24
N PRO A 167 -9.00 -23.67 -3.10
CA PRO A 167 -8.32 -24.42 -4.17
C PRO A 167 -9.16 -24.53 -5.46
N PHE A 168 -10.48 -24.56 -5.34
CA PHE A 168 -11.38 -24.63 -6.49
C PHE A 168 -11.33 -23.37 -7.38
N LEU A 169 -11.06 -22.17 -6.81
CA LEU A 169 -10.92 -20.93 -7.58
C LEU A 169 -9.62 -20.88 -8.38
N TRP A 170 -8.61 -21.58 -7.89
CA TRP A 170 -7.25 -21.57 -8.45
C TRP A 170 -6.96 -22.81 -9.30
N SER A 171 -7.89 -23.77 -9.37
CA SER A 171 -7.75 -24.99 -10.17
C SER A 171 -7.56 -24.72 -11.67
N MET A 172 -8.07 -23.58 -12.16
CA MET A 172 -7.89 -23.13 -13.54
C MET A 172 -6.56 -22.40 -13.81
N SER A 173 -5.79 -22.08 -12.77
CA SER A 173 -4.49 -21.40 -12.87
C SER A 173 -3.31 -22.35 -13.06
N GLY A 174 -3.57 -23.64 -13.32
CA GLY A 174 -2.55 -24.66 -13.54
C GLY A 174 -2.03 -25.32 -12.26
N PRO A 175 -0.98 -26.16 -12.36
CA PRO A 175 -0.51 -27.01 -11.27
C PRO A 175 0.15 -26.23 -10.11
N ASN A 176 0.75 -25.07 -10.38
CA ASN A 176 1.39 -24.20 -9.38
C ASN A 176 0.87 -22.75 -9.44
N PRO A 177 -0.37 -22.48 -8.98
CA PRO A 177 -0.98 -21.14 -9.09
C PRO A 177 -0.21 -20.02 -8.41
N SER A 178 0.42 -20.29 -7.25
CA SER A 178 1.25 -19.30 -6.54
C SER A 178 2.50 -18.90 -7.32
N GLU A 179 3.13 -19.84 -8.03
CA GLU A 179 4.30 -19.53 -8.86
C GLU A 179 3.90 -18.75 -10.11
N ALA A 180 2.77 -19.11 -10.75
CA ALA A 180 2.22 -18.36 -11.86
C ALA A 180 1.88 -16.91 -11.45
N PHE A 181 1.24 -16.73 -10.30
CA PHE A 181 0.97 -15.40 -9.74
C PHE A 181 2.26 -14.61 -9.52
N LYS A 182 3.30 -15.25 -8.95
CA LYS A 182 4.60 -14.61 -8.74
C LYS A 182 5.24 -14.11 -10.05
N GLY A 183 5.05 -14.85 -11.14
CA GLY A 183 5.57 -14.48 -12.46
C GLY A 183 4.77 -13.41 -13.19
N GLU A 184 3.48 -13.27 -12.90
CA GLU A 184 2.58 -12.47 -13.75
C GLU A 184 1.89 -11.30 -13.03
N GLY A 185 1.57 -11.45 -11.75
CA GLY A 185 0.66 -10.56 -11.01
C GLY A 185 1.16 -10.10 -9.64
N SER A 186 2.37 -10.50 -9.23
CA SER A 186 2.94 -10.07 -7.95
C SER A 186 3.12 -8.56 -7.88
N LEU A 187 3.29 -8.06 -6.66
CA LEU A 187 3.54 -6.65 -6.41
C LEU A 187 4.76 -6.12 -7.19
N LEU A 188 5.88 -6.82 -7.20
CA LEU A 188 7.06 -6.39 -7.98
C LEU A 188 6.80 -6.44 -9.48
N GLN A 189 6.16 -7.49 -9.99
CA GLN A 189 5.79 -7.55 -11.41
C GLN A 189 4.87 -6.39 -11.81
N THR A 190 3.90 -6.08 -10.94
CA THR A 190 3.01 -4.93 -11.12
C THR A 190 3.80 -3.62 -11.13
N TYR A 191 4.71 -3.43 -10.17
CA TYR A 191 5.55 -2.24 -10.08
C TYR A 191 6.48 -2.09 -11.30
N ASP A 192 7.10 -3.17 -11.76
CA ASP A 192 8.00 -3.17 -12.91
C ASP A 192 7.24 -2.82 -14.20
N LYS A 193 6.11 -3.46 -14.45
CA LYS A 193 5.22 -3.17 -15.59
C LYS A 193 4.75 -1.70 -15.61
N LEU A 194 4.36 -1.16 -14.45
CA LEU A 194 3.99 0.26 -14.34
C LEU A 194 5.21 1.19 -14.53
N SER A 195 6.41 0.73 -14.13
CA SER A 195 7.66 1.48 -14.25
C SER A 195 8.11 1.66 -15.69
N GLU A 196 7.83 0.69 -16.57
CA GLU A 196 8.15 0.72 -18.00
C GLU A 196 7.58 1.93 -18.75
N ILE A 197 6.48 2.51 -18.28
CA ILE A 197 5.88 3.71 -18.87
C ILE A 197 6.16 4.95 -18.04
N SER A 198 6.24 4.79 -16.72
CA SER A 198 6.43 5.94 -15.85
C SER A 198 7.75 6.68 -16.10
N HIS A 199 8.72 6.01 -16.70
CA HIS A 199 9.95 6.61 -17.18
C HIS A 199 9.84 7.01 -18.66
N PRO A 200 10.22 8.27 -19.01
CA PRO A 200 10.17 8.73 -20.40
C PRO A 200 11.07 7.92 -21.34
N ASN A 201 12.10 7.26 -20.80
CA ASN A 201 13.03 6.40 -21.54
C ASN A 201 12.66 4.91 -21.49
N GLY A 202 11.56 4.54 -20.83
CA GLY A 202 11.11 3.15 -20.79
C GLY A 202 10.58 2.71 -22.14
N LEU A 203 10.81 1.44 -22.50
CA LEU A 203 10.37 0.86 -23.76
C LEU A 203 8.85 0.99 -23.97
N GLY A 204 8.06 0.93 -22.88
CA GLY A 204 6.61 1.08 -22.92
C GLY A 204 6.12 2.46 -23.37
N THR A 205 6.90 3.52 -23.13
CA THR A 205 6.54 4.90 -23.52
C THR A 205 6.48 5.08 -25.04
N GLN A 206 7.31 4.34 -25.79
CA GLN A 206 7.35 4.40 -27.26
C GLN A 206 6.10 3.80 -27.92
N TYR A 207 5.43 2.85 -27.25
CA TYR A 207 4.21 2.21 -27.75
C TYR A 207 2.93 3.02 -27.44
N LEU A 208 2.99 3.93 -26.46
CA LEU A 208 1.83 4.73 -26.02
C LEU A 208 1.70 6.07 -26.70
N TYR A 209 2.81 6.63 -27.19
CA TYR A 209 2.83 7.81 -28.04
C TYR A 209 3.31 7.41 -29.44
N PRO A 210 2.52 6.61 -30.16
CA PRO A 210 2.91 6.12 -31.48
C PRO A 210 3.14 7.29 -32.45
N ALA A 211 4.12 7.13 -33.35
CA ALA A 211 4.20 7.97 -34.55
C ALA A 211 2.92 7.83 -35.39
N ALA A 212 2.68 8.74 -36.34
CA ALA A 212 1.44 8.77 -37.13
C ALA A 212 1.18 7.49 -37.95
N ASP A 213 2.20 6.66 -38.15
CA ASP A 213 2.20 5.39 -38.88
C ASP A 213 2.36 4.15 -37.98
N ALA A 214 2.34 4.32 -36.66
CA ALA A 214 2.57 3.19 -35.76
C ALA A 214 1.34 2.26 -35.63
N PRO A 215 1.56 1.01 -35.20
CA PRO A 215 0.49 0.03 -35.03
C PRO A 215 -0.58 0.47 -34.02
N ASP A 216 -1.78 -0.12 -34.12
CA ASP A 216 -2.82 0.03 -33.11
C ASP A 216 -2.27 -0.36 -31.72
N ASN A 217 -2.48 0.52 -30.74
CA ASN A 217 -2.04 0.34 -29.35
C ASN A 217 -3.21 0.11 -28.38
N SER A 218 -4.41 -0.16 -28.88
CA SER A 218 -5.62 -0.40 -28.08
C SER A 218 -5.44 -1.50 -27.03
N GLU A 219 -4.79 -2.61 -27.38
CA GLU A 219 -4.49 -3.71 -26.44
C GLU A 219 -3.52 -3.28 -25.33
N VAL A 220 -2.50 -2.48 -25.67
CA VAL A 220 -1.53 -1.94 -24.71
C VAL A 220 -2.24 -0.99 -23.73
N MET A 221 -3.10 -0.11 -24.24
CA MET A 221 -3.90 0.81 -23.43
C MET A 221 -4.86 0.03 -22.50
N ALA A 222 -5.51 -1.02 -23.00
CA ALA A 222 -6.38 -1.88 -22.21
C ALA A 222 -5.61 -2.62 -21.10
N PHE A 223 -4.41 -3.13 -21.41
CA PHE A 223 -3.53 -3.75 -20.43
C PHE A 223 -3.15 -2.79 -19.29
N TYR A 224 -2.74 -1.56 -19.61
CA TYR A 224 -2.38 -0.61 -18.57
C TYR A 224 -3.56 -0.07 -17.77
N ARG A 225 -4.75 0.00 -18.37
CA ARG A 225 -6.00 0.20 -17.63
C ARG A 225 -6.21 -0.91 -16.61
N TYR A 226 -6.04 -2.17 -17.01
CA TYR A 226 -6.09 -3.30 -16.09
C TYR A 226 -5.05 -3.19 -14.97
N MET A 227 -3.79 -2.84 -15.29
CA MET A 227 -2.72 -2.69 -14.30
C MET A 227 -3.01 -1.61 -13.25
N THR A 228 -3.74 -0.55 -13.59
CA THR A 228 -4.16 0.43 -12.57
C THR A 228 -5.17 -0.14 -11.58
N GLY A 229 -6.05 -1.05 -12.02
CA GLY A 229 -6.91 -1.81 -11.10
C GLY A 229 -6.10 -2.73 -10.20
N VAL A 230 -5.06 -3.39 -10.74
CA VAL A 230 -4.15 -4.23 -9.95
C VAL A 230 -3.40 -3.40 -8.90
N ALA A 231 -2.94 -2.20 -9.23
CA ALA A 231 -2.31 -1.29 -8.27
C ALA A 231 -3.24 -0.91 -7.10
N ILE A 232 -4.54 -0.67 -7.38
CA ILE A 232 -5.55 -0.43 -6.34
C ILE A 232 -5.74 -1.67 -5.47
N TRP A 233 -5.77 -2.86 -6.07
CA TRP A 233 -5.91 -4.11 -5.34
C TRP A 233 -4.82 -4.29 -4.28
N GLN A 234 -3.59 -3.88 -4.57
CA GLN A 234 -2.46 -3.96 -3.62
C GLN A 234 -2.71 -3.20 -2.31
N ALA A 235 -3.64 -2.25 -2.27
CA ALA A 235 -3.96 -1.49 -1.06
C ALA A 235 -4.53 -2.35 0.08
N HIS A 236 -4.96 -3.59 -0.20
CA HIS A 236 -5.35 -4.54 0.84
C HIS A 236 -4.21 -4.82 1.84
N HIS A 237 -2.94 -4.77 1.41
CA HIS A 237 -1.78 -4.94 2.29
C HIS A 237 -1.65 -3.79 3.30
N LEU A 238 -1.87 -2.56 2.85
CA LEU A 238 -1.87 -1.38 3.70
C LEU A 238 -3.05 -1.44 4.69
N LEU A 239 -4.24 -1.79 4.22
CA LEU A 239 -5.43 -1.96 5.09
C LEU A 239 -5.20 -2.99 6.19
N ALA A 240 -4.64 -4.15 5.84
CA ALA A 240 -4.30 -5.18 6.82
C ALA A 240 -3.26 -4.70 7.85
N ALA A 241 -2.38 -3.77 7.47
CA ALA A 241 -1.42 -3.16 8.38
C ALA A 241 -2.09 -2.18 9.33
N LEU A 242 -2.91 -1.28 8.78
CA LEU A 242 -3.61 -0.22 9.50
C LEU A 242 -4.53 -0.76 10.59
N ASP A 243 -5.14 -1.93 10.37
CA ASP A 243 -5.99 -2.56 11.39
C ASP A 243 -5.26 -2.80 12.72
N ARG A 244 -3.94 -3.01 12.71
CA ARG A 244 -3.12 -3.17 13.92
C ARG A 244 -2.84 -1.86 14.64
N MET A 245 -2.94 -0.73 13.94
CA MET A 245 -2.72 0.59 14.53
C MET A 245 -3.83 0.99 15.52
N ASN A 246 -5.03 0.41 15.40
CA ASN A 246 -6.14 0.71 16.31
C ASN A 246 -5.81 0.42 17.79
N THR A 247 -4.95 -0.57 18.07
CA THR A 247 -4.55 -0.97 19.43
C THR A 247 -3.09 -0.64 19.72
N PHE A 248 -2.41 0.07 18.83
CA PHE A 248 -1.00 0.42 18.98
C PHE A 248 -0.76 1.33 20.21
N PRO A 249 -1.55 2.39 20.48
CA PRO A 249 -1.34 3.25 21.65
C PRO A 249 -1.35 2.50 22.98
N ASP A 250 -2.35 1.65 23.19
CA ASP A 250 -2.50 0.90 24.44
C ASP A 250 -1.32 -0.05 24.66
N ARG A 251 -0.93 -0.76 23.58
CA ARG A 251 0.24 -1.66 23.60
C ARG A 251 1.54 -0.89 23.82
N PHE A 252 1.67 0.31 23.25
CA PHE A 252 2.81 1.18 23.46
C PHE A 252 2.91 1.61 24.93
N VAL A 253 1.82 2.11 25.52
CA VAL A 253 1.79 2.53 26.93
C VAL A 253 2.11 1.36 27.86
N ALA A 254 1.56 0.18 27.58
CA ALA A 254 1.85 -1.02 28.36
C ALA A 254 3.33 -1.42 28.28
N LYS A 255 3.96 -1.27 27.11
CA LYS A 255 5.37 -1.64 26.90
C LYS A 255 6.35 -0.58 27.40
N PHE A 256 6.00 0.70 27.27
CA PHE A 256 6.86 1.85 27.54
C PHE A 256 6.14 2.90 28.41
N PRO A 257 5.75 2.57 29.66
CA PRO A 257 4.85 3.40 30.47
C PRO A 257 5.40 4.80 30.79
N ASN A 258 6.73 4.96 30.80
CA ASN A 258 7.39 6.23 31.15
C ASN A 258 7.80 7.05 29.91
N ARG A 259 7.45 6.63 28.69
CA ARG A 259 7.81 7.34 27.46
C ARG A 259 6.70 8.28 27.05
N THR A 260 6.92 9.58 27.24
CA THR A 260 5.98 10.65 26.87
C THR A 260 6.35 11.35 25.56
N GLY A 261 7.60 11.22 25.11
CA GLY A 261 8.14 11.81 23.89
C GLY A 261 9.36 11.03 23.37
N PHE A 262 9.74 11.28 22.12
CA PHE A 262 11.04 10.89 21.60
C PHE A 262 12.17 11.68 22.28
N SER A 263 13.36 11.12 22.28
CA SER A 263 14.58 11.66 22.86
C SER A 263 14.98 13.00 22.21
N ASP A 264 15.36 13.98 23.03
CA ASP A 264 15.78 15.32 22.57
C ASP A 264 17.20 15.34 21.97
N ASP A 265 18.01 14.29 22.20
CA ASP A 265 19.33 14.09 21.57
C ASP A 265 19.25 13.81 20.05
N ASN A 266 18.07 14.01 19.46
CA ASN A 266 17.81 13.76 18.06
C ASN A 266 18.31 14.94 17.17
N PRO A 267 19.17 14.68 16.17
CA PRO A 267 19.61 15.69 15.21
C PRO A 267 18.48 16.39 14.42
N LEU A 268 17.26 15.82 14.37
CA LEU A 268 16.09 16.46 13.73
C LEU A 268 15.50 17.62 14.54
N ARG A 269 15.66 17.63 15.87
CA ARG A 269 15.18 18.73 16.73
C ARG A 269 16.22 19.83 16.92
N ASN A 270 17.51 19.47 16.89
CA ASN A 270 18.62 20.39 17.12
C ASN A 270 19.06 21.19 15.88
N SER A 271 18.46 20.97 14.71
CA SER A 271 18.76 21.70 13.45
C SER A 271 17.77 22.82 13.12
N SER A 272 16.81 23.09 14.00
CA SER A 272 15.76 24.11 13.84
C SER A 272 16.06 25.41 14.60
N GLY A 273 17.29 25.61 15.07
CA GLY A 273 17.74 26.79 15.82
C GLY A 273 18.49 27.80 14.96
#